data_AF-A0A957U5V2-F1
#
_entry.id   AF-A0A957U5V2-F1
#
_cell.length_a   1.000
_cell.length_b   1.000
_cell.length_c   1.000
_cell.angle_alpha   90.00
_cell.angle_beta   90.00
_cell.angle_gamma   90.00
#
_symmetry.space_group_name_H-M   'P 1'
#
loop_
_entity.id
_entity.type
_entity.pdbx_description
1 polymer ?
#
loop_
_entity_poly.entity_id
_entity_poly.type
_entity_poly.pdbx_seq_one_letter_code
_entity_poly.pdbx_strand_id
1 'polypeptide(L)'
;VYTRLQHGLGNFLAELQPTVAFFLRFAGIDYDADAAAGQKLDSYIRWVQTIVDRYEGTLIDLNIGDKGSYLYINFGAPVAHENNADRAAATALALMAQPEHLRYIAPVQIGISQGRMRAGAYGSRDRRTYGVQGPAVNLAARLMMQAKPGQVLTDPHSATLLEDIFVLSPAGHVVPKGQSQSVPVLAVGRRLRHSPIQHEHGTNAPVVGRDDELAVLTAALARTCSGQGQVVRMEAETGMGRSSLVAAFVQSAKRAGAIVAAAGCESTEGDTAYFAARQIAGWLLGLGLLRNATPAQKVDHIRHFVQSTEPDWLPRLPLLGDLLGLPIPDNDLTAGLDARLRREALYSLTVAIVQTITKQTPLVLVVEDIHWIDEASLGLLMALGRSVTATPLLLLLTHRSQAQEQDLRRLNTLEQVQQLTPQTTVTLRPMAQAAIRRLIENRLGGPTTSLLLELIQSQAQGNPFFAEELVDALRERAQLALEANGHWHLQPATLAALRQDGLIQERDGVLRLTPGSTFNDSVLGLPASLHGAVLERLDALPEPLKLTLKTASVIGRRFSLQLLAGVHPTHVTMDALEAELAVLTEHHFTRVDVEGTSGSFLFRH
;
A
#
# COMPACT_ATOMS: atom_id res chain seq x y z
N VAL A 1 10.71 17.90 16.20
CA VAL A 1 9.86 19.10 16.43
C VAL A 1 10.56 20.15 17.31
N TYR A 2 11.02 19.79 18.50
CA TYR A 2 11.72 20.68 19.45
C TYR A 2 12.90 21.45 18.84
N THR A 3 13.81 20.76 18.14
CA THR A 3 14.97 21.38 17.47
C THR A 3 14.56 22.42 16.41
N ARG A 4 13.53 22.12 15.59
CA ARG A 4 12.96 23.06 14.61
C ARG A 4 12.34 24.29 15.28
N LEU A 5 11.68 24.12 16.43
CA LEU A 5 11.10 25.22 17.20
C LEU A 5 12.16 26.12 17.84
N GLN A 6 13.31 25.56 18.27
CA GLN A 6 14.44 26.31 18.83
C GLN A 6 15.19 27.14 17.78
N HIS A 7 15.29 26.68 16.53
CA HIS A 7 15.96 27.41 15.45
C HIS A 7 15.12 28.51 14.78
N GLY A 8 14.03 28.97 15.40
CA GLY A 8 13.21 30.08 14.86
C GLY A 8 12.34 29.74 13.64
N LEU A 9 12.41 28.50 13.13
CA LEU A 9 11.62 28.01 11.99
C LEU A 9 10.14 27.75 12.34
N GLY A 10 9.75 27.90 13.61
CA GLY A 10 8.36 27.71 14.07
C GLY A 10 7.34 28.73 13.51
N ASN A 11 7.80 29.83 12.91
CA ASN A 11 6.93 30.83 12.27
C ASN A 11 6.51 30.47 10.83
N PHE A 12 7.13 29.44 10.23
CA PHE A 12 6.95 29.06 8.81
C PHE A 12 6.14 27.77 8.59
N LEU A 13 5.50 27.22 9.62
CA LEU A 13 5.02 25.82 9.61
C LEU A 13 3.54 25.67 10.01
N ALA A 14 2.66 26.61 9.65
CA ALA A 14 1.22 26.36 9.75
C ALA A 14 0.71 25.92 8.38
N GLU A 15 0.65 24.62 8.15
CA GLU A 15 0.30 24.03 6.87
C GLU A 15 -1.07 23.35 6.94
N LEU A 16 -1.85 23.48 5.86
CA LEU A 16 -3.09 22.76 5.67
C LEU A 16 -2.82 21.50 4.86
N GLN A 17 -2.66 20.38 5.54
CA GLN A 17 -2.29 19.11 4.94
C GLN A 17 -3.27 17.99 5.34
N PRO A 18 -3.47 16.97 4.50
CA PRO A 18 -4.19 15.77 4.88
C PRO A 18 -3.43 15.03 5.99
N THR A 19 -4.10 14.79 7.11
CA THR A 19 -3.54 14.09 8.28
C THR A 19 -4.61 13.21 8.91
N VAL A 20 -4.20 12.29 9.77
CA VAL A 20 -5.09 11.38 10.50
C VAL A 20 -4.98 11.67 11.98
N ALA A 21 -6.09 12.10 12.58
CA ALA A 21 -6.24 12.27 14.01
C ALA A 21 -6.57 10.93 14.66
N PHE A 22 -5.81 10.58 15.69
CA PHE A 22 -5.95 9.36 16.46
C PHE A 22 -6.14 9.72 17.92
N PHE A 23 -7.28 9.34 18.49
CA PHE A 23 -7.58 9.53 19.91
C PHE A 23 -7.69 8.18 20.60
N LEU A 24 -7.00 8.01 21.72
CA LEU A 24 -7.06 6.80 22.53
C LEU A 24 -7.39 7.16 23.97
N ARG A 25 -8.47 6.58 24.50
CA ARG A 25 -8.83 6.66 25.90
C ARG A 25 -8.42 5.38 26.62
N PHE A 26 -7.87 5.56 27.83
CA PHE A 26 -7.48 4.48 28.72
C PHE A 26 -7.95 4.76 30.15
N ALA A 27 -8.05 3.70 30.94
CA ALA A 27 -8.46 3.73 32.34
C ALA A 27 -7.79 2.57 33.10
N GLY A 28 -7.94 2.53 34.44
CA GLY A 28 -7.39 1.46 35.28
C GLY A 28 -6.23 1.90 36.19
N ILE A 29 -5.80 3.15 36.10
CA ILE A 29 -4.88 3.78 37.07
C ILE A 29 -5.70 4.60 38.05
N ASP A 30 -5.54 4.33 39.35
CA ASP A 30 -6.11 5.13 40.43
C ASP A 30 -5.09 6.19 40.85
N TYR A 31 -5.26 7.43 40.42
CA TYR A 31 -4.29 8.49 40.66
C TYR A 31 -4.29 9.00 42.11
N ASP A 32 -5.32 8.70 42.90
CA ASP A 32 -5.50 9.23 44.25
C ASP A 32 -5.04 8.23 45.31
N ALA A 33 -5.32 6.93 45.12
CA ALA A 33 -5.05 5.89 46.11
C ALA A 33 -3.89 4.95 45.76
N ASP A 34 -3.43 4.90 44.50
CA ASP A 34 -2.33 4.02 44.10
C ASP A 34 -0.98 4.74 44.12
N ALA A 35 -0.14 4.40 45.11
CA ALA A 35 1.23 4.93 45.20
C ALA A 35 2.11 4.58 43.98
N ALA A 36 1.75 3.55 43.20
CA ALA A 36 2.44 3.17 41.97
C ALA A 36 1.86 3.82 40.70
N ALA A 37 0.86 4.71 40.81
CA ALA A 37 0.17 5.31 39.66
C ALA A 37 1.13 5.97 38.67
N GLY A 38 2.13 6.71 39.16
CA GLY A 38 3.14 7.37 38.31
C GLY A 38 4.00 6.37 37.52
N GLN A 39 4.43 5.28 38.15
CA GLN A 39 5.22 4.22 37.49
C GLN A 39 4.39 3.43 36.48
N LYS A 40 3.12 3.15 36.81
CA LYS A 40 2.16 2.52 35.90
C LYS A 40 1.87 3.38 34.67
N LEU A 41 1.74 4.70 34.86
CA LEU A 41 1.56 5.63 33.76
C LEU A 41 2.81 5.69 32.89
N ASP A 42 4.01 5.87 33.46
CA ASP A 42 5.27 5.89 32.68
C ASP A 42 5.46 4.60 31.87
N SER A 43 5.24 3.43 32.49
CA SER A 43 5.34 2.13 31.81
C SER A 43 4.37 2.02 30.63
N TYR A 44 3.12 2.44 30.82
CA TYR A 44 2.11 2.44 29.76
C TYR A 44 2.47 3.43 28.64
N ILE A 45 2.83 4.66 28.97
CA ILE A 45 3.16 5.69 27.98
C ILE A 45 4.39 5.33 27.16
N ARG A 46 5.45 4.76 27.76
CA ARG A 46 6.63 4.28 27.02
C ARG A 46 6.29 3.18 26.03
N TRP A 47 5.42 2.25 26.42
CA TRP A 47 4.94 1.21 25.52
C TRP A 47 4.11 1.79 24.37
N VAL A 48 3.20 2.73 24.66
CA VAL A 48 2.45 3.44 23.61
C VAL A 48 3.38 4.17 22.67
N GLN A 49 4.37 4.92 23.18
CA GLN A 49 5.36 5.64 22.37
C GLN A 49 6.15 4.66 21.49
N THR A 50 6.57 3.51 22.01
CA THR A 50 7.28 2.49 21.21
C THR A 50 6.45 2.01 20.01
N ILE A 51 5.14 1.83 20.20
CA ILE A 51 4.24 1.43 19.11
C ILE A 51 3.99 2.59 18.14
N VAL A 52 3.72 3.79 18.67
CA VAL A 52 3.46 4.99 17.86
C VAL A 52 4.68 5.33 16.99
N ASP A 53 5.88 5.27 17.55
CA ASP A 53 7.13 5.53 16.84
C ASP A 53 7.38 4.50 15.73
N ARG A 54 7.05 3.21 15.96
CA ARG A 54 7.16 2.15 14.94
C ARG A 54 6.37 2.47 13.67
N TYR A 55 5.18 3.04 13.83
CA TYR A 55 4.32 3.42 12.70
C TYR A 55 4.52 4.88 12.26
N GLU A 56 5.56 5.55 12.79
CA GLU A 56 5.92 6.95 12.53
C GLU A 56 4.78 7.94 12.85
N GLY A 57 3.96 7.60 13.85
CA GLY A 57 2.99 8.52 14.43
C GLY A 57 3.66 9.51 15.38
N THR A 58 2.97 10.59 15.71
CA THR A 58 3.47 11.57 16.68
C THR A 58 2.47 11.76 17.80
N LEU A 59 2.89 11.48 19.04
CA LEU A 59 2.12 11.82 20.23
C LEU A 59 2.11 13.34 20.41
N ILE A 60 0.95 13.97 20.20
CA ILE A 60 0.75 15.41 20.29
C ILE A 60 0.43 15.84 21.72
N ASP A 61 -0.44 15.09 22.40
CA ASP A 61 -0.93 15.47 23.71
C ASP A 61 -1.32 14.26 24.57
N LEU A 62 -1.16 14.40 25.89
CA LEU A 62 -1.62 13.46 26.92
C LEU A 62 -2.43 14.28 27.93
N ASN A 63 -3.72 13.97 28.02
CA ASN A 63 -4.64 14.64 28.93
C ASN A 63 -5.15 13.67 29.99
N ILE A 64 -5.19 14.16 31.23
CA ILE A 64 -5.76 13.47 32.38
C ILE A 64 -6.82 14.40 32.98
N GLY A 65 -8.03 13.90 33.17
CA GLY A 65 -9.10 14.69 33.78
C GLY A 65 -10.40 13.92 33.94
N ASP A 66 -11.45 14.66 34.25
CA ASP A 66 -12.77 14.16 34.67
C ASP A 66 -13.50 13.34 33.58
N LYS A 67 -13.07 13.45 32.32
CA LYS A 67 -13.59 12.67 31.18
C LYS A 67 -12.77 11.39 30.92
N GLY A 68 -11.83 11.07 31.79
CA GLY A 68 -10.86 9.98 31.65
C GLY A 68 -9.50 10.45 31.14
N SER A 69 -8.54 9.54 31.13
CA SER A 69 -7.21 9.77 30.54
C SER A 69 -7.23 9.45 29.05
N TYR A 70 -6.71 10.34 28.21
CA TYR A 70 -6.64 10.12 26.77
C TYR A 70 -5.39 10.70 26.14
N LEU A 71 -5.02 10.12 25.00
CA LEU A 71 -3.91 10.49 24.16
C LEU A 71 -4.44 11.06 22.85
N TYR A 72 -3.78 12.10 22.36
CA TYR A 72 -3.94 12.58 20.99
C TYR A 72 -2.66 12.31 20.21
N ILE A 73 -2.76 11.45 19.20
CA ILE A 73 -1.69 11.08 18.28
C ILE A 73 -2.08 11.56 16.89
N ASN A 74 -1.09 11.93 16.09
CA ASN A 74 -1.30 12.33 14.71
C ASN A 74 -0.40 11.55 13.75
N PHE A 75 -0.96 11.12 12.63
CA PHE A 75 -0.21 10.57 11.49
C PHE A 75 -0.31 11.54 10.31
N GLY A 76 0.79 11.73 9.58
CA GLY A 76 0.85 12.71 8.50
C GLY A 76 1.40 14.08 8.90
N ALA A 77 1.66 14.30 10.19
CA ALA A 77 2.33 15.50 10.67
C ALA A 77 3.08 15.22 11.98
N PRO A 78 4.33 15.67 12.13
CA PRO A 78 5.10 16.48 11.17
C PRO A 78 5.73 15.67 10.02
N VAL A 79 5.67 14.34 10.08
CA VAL A 79 6.15 13.44 9.03
C VAL A 79 4.95 12.93 8.24
N ALA A 80 5.00 13.10 6.92
CA ALA A 80 3.93 12.69 6.01
C ALA A 80 4.31 11.41 5.27
N HIS A 81 3.40 10.44 5.28
CA HIS A 81 3.47 9.24 4.45
C HIS A 81 2.24 9.14 3.56
N GLU A 82 2.32 8.40 2.45
CA GLU A 82 1.17 8.14 1.58
C GLU A 82 0.11 7.28 2.30
N ASN A 83 0.52 6.40 3.22
CA ASN A 83 -0.35 5.44 3.91
C ASN A 83 -0.67 5.81 5.38
N ASN A 84 -0.90 7.09 5.69
CA ASN A 84 -1.15 7.53 7.08
C ASN A 84 -2.39 6.88 7.73
N ALA A 85 -3.45 6.63 6.96
CA ALA A 85 -4.66 5.96 7.47
C ALA A 85 -4.35 4.53 7.92
N ASP A 86 -3.68 3.76 7.06
CA ASP A 86 -3.20 2.42 7.37
C ASP A 86 -2.34 2.41 8.63
N ARG A 87 -1.32 3.29 8.70
CA ARG A 87 -0.46 3.44 9.88
C ARG A 87 -1.24 3.70 11.16
N ALA A 88 -2.25 4.57 11.10
CA ALA A 88 -3.11 4.86 12.25
C ALA A 88 -3.95 3.65 12.68
N ALA A 89 -4.56 2.94 11.74
CA ALA A 89 -5.36 1.74 12.02
C ALA A 89 -4.49 0.57 12.53
N ALA A 90 -3.33 0.34 11.92
CA ALA A 90 -2.34 -0.65 12.37
C ALA A 90 -1.87 -0.34 13.80
N THR A 91 -1.58 0.93 14.09
CA THR A 91 -1.25 1.40 15.45
C THR A 91 -2.39 1.11 16.42
N ALA A 92 -3.65 1.33 16.03
CA ALA A 92 -4.79 1.04 16.90
C ALA A 92 -4.86 -0.43 17.27
N LEU A 93 -4.70 -1.33 16.30
CA LEU A 93 -4.71 -2.78 16.55
C LEU A 93 -3.51 -3.24 17.38
N ALA A 94 -2.32 -2.65 17.16
CA ALA A 94 -1.15 -2.95 17.98
C ALA A 94 -1.36 -2.51 19.44
N LEU A 95 -1.96 -1.34 19.67
CA LEU A 95 -2.30 -0.82 21.00
C LEU A 95 -3.45 -1.58 21.68
N MET A 96 -4.25 -2.30 20.91
CA MET A 96 -5.26 -3.23 21.41
C MET A 96 -4.64 -4.54 21.93
N ALA A 97 -3.47 -4.94 21.43
CA ALA A 97 -2.76 -6.15 21.82
C ALA A 97 -1.82 -5.90 23.03
N GLN A 98 -2.40 -5.50 24.15
CA GLN A 98 -1.65 -5.14 25.36
C GLN A 98 -0.84 -6.33 25.92
N PRO A 99 0.45 -6.14 26.28
CA PRO A 99 1.24 -7.17 26.92
C PRO A 99 0.76 -7.45 28.35
N GLU A 100 1.07 -8.64 28.87
CA GLU A 100 0.52 -9.11 30.15
C GLU A 100 0.82 -8.18 31.33
N HIS A 101 2.01 -7.59 31.37
CA HIS A 101 2.43 -6.67 32.43
C HIS A 101 1.65 -5.33 32.43
N LEU A 102 0.91 -5.00 31.36
CA LEU A 102 0.07 -3.79 31.26
C LEU A 102 -1.42 -4.06 31.47
N ARG A 103 -1.82 -5.27 31.88
CA ARG A 103 -3.25 -5.64 32.07
C ARG A 103 -3.96 -4.88 33.20
N TYR A 104 -3.26 -4.04 33.96
CA TYR A 104 -3.91 -3.08 34.87
C TYR A 104 -4.62 -1.95 34.11
N ILE A 105 -4.32 -1.77 32.82
CA ILE A 105 -5.07 -0.87 31.95
C ILE A 105 -6.30 -1.60 31.40
N ALA A 106 -7.47 -0.97 31.54
CA ALA A 106 -8.70 -1.48 30.95
C ALA A 106 -8.63 -1.45 29.41
N PRO A 107 -9.44 -2.26 28.70
CA PRO A 107 -9.47 -2.24 27.24
C PRO A 107 -9.68 -0.83 26.68
N VAL A 108 -8.74 -0.38 25.87
CA VAL A 108 -8.70 1.00 25.35
C VAL A 108 -9.83 1.25 24.37
N GLN A 109 -10.21 2.52 24.25
CA GLN A 109 -11.24 2.99 23.32
C GLN A 109 -10.56 3.93 22.33
N ILE A 110 -10.67 3.67 21.03
CA ILE A 110 -9.91 4.42 20.01
C ILE A 110 -10.87 5.02 18.99
N GLY A 111 -10.60 6.26 18.59
CA GLY A 111 -11.27 6.96 17.50
C GLY A 111 -10.25 7.49 16.48
N ILE A 112 -10.48 7.20 15.20
CA ILE A 112 -9.59 7.61 14.10
C ILE A 112 -10.41 8.41 13.08
N SER A 113 -9.89 9.57 12.67
CA SER A 113 -10.49 10.35 11.60
C SER A 113 -9.46 11.11 10.77
N GLN A 114 -9.56 11.00 9.45
CA GLN A 114 -8.75 11.70 8.47
C GLN A 114 -9.41 12.99 8.00
N GLY A 115 -8.60 14.00 7.74
CA GLY A 115 -9.05 15.19 7.03
C GLY A 115 -7.93 16.19 6.77
N ARG A 116 -8.25 17.27 6.07
CA ARG A 116 -7.35 18.43 5.96
C ARG A 116 -7.34 19.15 7.30
N MET A 117 -6.16 19.22 7.92
CA MET A 117 -5.97 19.83 9.24
C MET A 117 -4.86 20.87 9.18
N ARG A 118 -4.96 21.88 10.05
CA ARG A 118 -3.90 22.86 10.26
C ARG A 118 -2.89 22.27 11.23
N ALA A 119 -1.73 21.89 10.72
CA ALA A 119 -0.61 21.39 11.51
C ALA A 119 0.41 22.52 11.71
N GLY A 120 0.86 22.75 12.94
CA GLY A 120 1.86 23.78 13.18
C GLY A 120 1.98 24.22 14.64
N ALA A 121 2.83 25.22 14.86
CA ALA A 121 2.92 25.86 16.16
C ALA A 121 1.68 26.71 16.45
N TYR A 122 1.13 26.61 17.66
CA TYR A 122 0.06 27.48 18.14
C TYR A 122 0.31 27.88 19.61
N GLY A 123 -0.25 29.03 20.00
CA GLY A 123 -0.01 29.67 21.30
C GLY A 123 0.68 31.03 21.17
N SER A 124 1.05 31.63 22.31
CA SER A 124 1.73 32.92 22.38
C SER A 124 3.25 32.76 22.33
N ARG A 125 4.00 33.87 22.37
CA ARG A 125 5.47 33.83 22.53
C ARG A 125 5.89 33.13 23.82
N ASP A 126 5.13 33.31 24.90
CA ASP A 126 5.47 32.80 26.23
C ASP A 126 5.00 31.35 26.45
N ARG A 127 4.00 30.90 25.69
CA ARG A 127 3.49 29.52 25.73
C ARG A 127 3.09 29.05 24.34
N ARG A 128 3.97 28.28 23.70
CA ARG A 128 3.80 27.73 22.35
C ARG A 128 3.94 26.21 22.36
N THR A 129 3.06 25.53 21.66
CA THR A 129 3.17 24.08 21.42
C THR A 129 2.95 23.76 19.95
N TYR A 130 3.34 22.57 19.52
CA TYR A 130 2.98 22.04 18.21
C TYR A 130 1.64 21.31 18.33
N GLY A 131 0.76 21.48 17.36
CA GLY A 131 -0.40 20.61 17.26
C GLY A 131 -1.07 20.67 15.93
N VAL A 132 -2.08 19.83 15.82
CA VAL A 132 -2.86 19.62 14.63
C VAL A 132 -4.32 19.88 15.00
N GLN A 133 -4.98 20.75 14.23
CA GLN A 133 -6.32 21.22 14.53
C GLN A 133 -7.21 21.14 13.30
N GLY A 134 -8.44 20.67 13.45
CA GLY A 134 -9.41 20.61 12.37
C GLY A 134 -10.67 19.83 12.75
N PRO A 135 -11.68 19.82 11.87
CA PRO A 135 -12.94 19.09 12.11
C PRO A 135 -12.73 17.59 12.38
N ALA A 136 -11.77 16.97 11.69
CA ALA A 136 -11.44 15.55 11.88
C ALA A 136 -10.86 15.25 13.28
N VAL A 137 -10.11 16.17 13.90
CA VAL A 137 -9.67 16.04 15.31
C VAL A 137 -10.85 15.90 16.25
N ASN A 138 -11.85 16.76 16.07
CA ASN A 138 -13.07 16.74 16.90
C ASN A 138 -13.88 15.46 16.68
N LEU A 139 -13.95 14.98 15.43
CA LEU A 139 -14.64 13.73 15.10
C LEU A 139 -13.94 12.51 15.71
N ALA A 140 -12.61 12.40 15.58
CA ALA A 140 -11.82 11.34 16.19
C ALA A 140 -12.00 11.28 17.72
N ALA A 141 -11.96 12.43 18.40
CA ALA A 141 -12.21 12.50 19.84
C ALA A 141 -13.63 12.04 20.21
N ARG A 142 -14.65 12.31 19.37
CA ARG A 142 -16.01 11.83 19.58
C ARG A 142 -16.15 10.33 19.36
N LEU A 143 -15.53 9.81 18.30
CA LEU A 143 -15.48 8.38 18.01
C LEU A 143 -14.87 7.61 19.18
N MET A 144 -13.75 8.10 19.73
CA MET A 144 -13.10 7.53 20.92
C MET A 144 -14.06 7.48 22.13
N MET A 145 -14.85 8.54 22.35
CA MET A 145 -15.80 8.59 23.46
C MET A 145 -16.99 7.63 23.30
N GLN A 146 -17.39 7.31 22.07
CA GLN A 146 -18.49 6.39 21.79
C GLN A 146 -18.06 4.93 21.62
N ALA A 147 -16.78 4.69 21.30
CA ALA A 147 -16.22 3.35 21.17
C ALA A 147 -16.46 2.55 22.46
N LYS A 148 -16.86 1.28 22.35
CA LYS A 148 -16.91 0.37 23.50
C LYS A 148 -15.48 0.05 23.98
N PRO A 149 -15.27 -0.34 25.25
CA PRO A 149 -13.97 -0.82 25.70
C PRO A 149 -13.43 -1.92 24.77
N GLY A 150 -12.22 -1.71 24.25
CA GLY A 150 -11.61 -2.60 23.28
C GLY A 150 -12.08 -2.43 21.83
N GLN A 151 -12.63 -1.26 21.47
CA GLN A 151 -13.12 -0.98 20.12
C GLN A 151 -12.36 0.19 19.49
N VAL A 152 -12.09 0.05 18.19
CA VAL A 152 -11.56 1.11 17.34
C VAL A 152 -12.69 1.57 16.43
N LEU A 153 -13.03 2.86 16.47
CA LEU A 153 -14.05 3.45 15.60
C LEU A 153 -13.42 4.42 14.60
N THR A 154 -14.00 4.46 13.40
CA THR A 154 -13.61 5.39 12.36
C THR A 154 -14.83 5.95 11.62
N ASP A 155 -14.64 7.09 10.96
CA ASP A 155 -15.66 7.72 10.13
C ASP A 155 -15.65 7.16 8.69
N PRO A 156 -16.70 7.40 7.87
CA PRO A 156 -16.80 6.83 6.54
C PRO A 156 -15.65 7.23 5.61
N HIS A 157 -15.20 8.49 5.67
CA HIS A 157 -14.10 8.96 4.82
C HIS A 157 -12.78 8.26 5.18
N SER A 158 -12.55 7.97 6.46
CA SER A 158 -11.37 7.21 6.89
C SER A 158 -11.51 5.72 6.60
N ALA A 159 -12.73 5.16 6.70
CA ALA A 159 -13.02 3.77 6.37
C ALA A 159 -12.68 3.43 4.92
N THR A 160 -12.85 4.36 3.99
CA THR A 160 -12.53 4.14 2.56
C THR A 160 -11.08 3.76 2.32
N LEU A 161 -10.20 4.38 3.10
CA LEU A 161 -8.75 4.21 3.02
C LEU A 161 -8.31 2.92 3.72
N LEU A 162 -9.22 2.30 4.47
CA LEU A 162 -8.96 1.13 5.31
C LEU A 162 -9.66 -0.13 4.83
N GLU A 163 -10.71 -0.05 4.00
CA GLU A 163 -11.56 -1.20 3.65
C GLU A 163 -10.80 -2.32 2.91
N ASP A 164 -9.82 -1.94 2.10
CA ASP A 164 -8.94 -2.84 1.36
C ASP A 164 -7.71 -3.23 2.20
N ILE A 165 -7.70 -2.93 3.50
CA ILE A 165 -6.56 -3.18 4.40
C ILE A 165 -7.04 -3.82 5.71
N PHE A 166 -8.27 -3.55 6.15
CA PHE A 166 -8.85 -3.98 7.42
C PHE A 166 -10.30 -4.42 7.26
N VAL A 167 -10.73 -5.36 8.11
CA VAL A 167 -12.15 -5.72 8.20
C VAL A 167 -12.89 -4.58 8.86
N LEU A 168 -13.83 -3.97 8.14
CA LEU A 168 -14.70 -2.92 8.67
C LEU A 168 -16.12 -3.45 8.89
N SER A 169 -16.73 -3.06 10.02
CA SER A 169 -18.11 -3.45 10.33
C SER A 169 -18.93 -2.26 10.84
N PRO A 170 -20.20 -2.10 10.46
CA PRO A 170 -21.06 -1.03 10.98
C PRO A 170 -21.13 -1.03 12.50
N ALA A 171 -20.99 0.15 13.12
CA ALA A 171 -20.92 0.30 14.57
C ALA A 171 -21.84 1.40 15.13
N GLY A 172 -22.81 1.88 14.35
CA GLY A 172 -23.81 2.87 14.75
C GLY A 172 -23.63 4.22 14.06
N HIS A 173 -24.00 5.31 14.73
CA HIS A 173 -23.83 6.68 14.22
C HIS A 173 -23.43 7.68 15.32
N VAL A 174 -22.69 8.73 14.95
CA VAL A 174 -22.29 9.87 15.81
C VAL A 174 -22.91 11.15 15.28
N VAL A 175 -23.42 12.01 16.16
CA VAL A 175 -23.76 13.40 15.81
C VAL A 175 -22.61 14.33 16.25
N PRO A 176 -21.87 14.98 15.34
CA PRO A 176 -20.82 15.93 15.70
C PRO A 176 -21.38 17.18 16.40
N LYS A 177 -20.55 17.86 17.22
CA LYS A 177 -21.01 19.07 17.94
C LYS A 177 -21.36 20.17 16.93
N GLY A 178 -22.56 20.72 17.00
CA GLY A 178 -22.97 21.82 16.12
C GLY A 178 -23.35 21.39 14.70
N GLN A 179 -23.55 20.09 14.45
CA GLN A 179 -24.07 19.58 13.19
C GLN A 179 -25.39 18.84 13.43
N SER A 180 -26.35 19.01 12.52
CA SER A 180 -27.68 18.38 12.60
C SER A 180 -27.72 16.99 11.96
N GLN A 181 -26.68 16.62 11.19
CA GLN A 181 -26.61 15.34 10.48
C GLN A 181 -25.81 14.31 11.27
N SER A 182 -26.37 13.10 11.33
CA SER A 182 -25.75 11.92 11.95
C SER A 182 -24.77 11.28 10.97
N VAL A 183 -23.55 11.00 11.42
CA VAL A 183 -22.49 10.37 10.62
C VAL A 183 -22.42 8.89 10.98
N PRO A 184 -22.54 7.95 10.02
CA PRO A 184 -22.37 6.53 10.30
C PRO A 184 -20.94 6.24 10.76
N VAL A 185 -20.78 5.28 11.67
CA VAL A 185 -19.46 4.88 12.19
C VAL A 185 -19.17 3.43 11.92
N LEU A 186 -17.91 3.14 11.65
CA LEU A 186 -17.43 1.80 11.38
C LEU A 186 -16.43 1.39 12.45
N ALA A 187 -16.51 0.14 12.89
CA ALA A 187 -15.49 -0.47 13.72
C ALA A 187 -14.37 -1.03 12.83
N VAL A 188 -13.13 -0.68 13.18
CA VAL A 188 -11.93 -1.20 12.52
C VAL A 188 -11.53 -2.51 13.21
N GLY A 189 -11.62 -3.61 12.48
CA GLY A 189 -11.24 -4.94 12.91
C GLY A 189 -9.85 -5.34 12.41
N ARG A 190 -9.59 -6.64 12.33
CA ARG A 190 -8.28 -7.18 11.93
C ARG A 190 -7.83 -6.70 10.55
N ARG A 191 -6.52 -6.55 10.37
CA ARG A 191 -5.90 -6.38 9.05
C ARG A 191 -6.27 -7.57 8.14
N LEU A 192 -6.70 -7.28 6.93
CA LEU A 192 -6.88 -8.23 5.85
C LEU A 192 -5.48 -8.70 5.37
N ARG A 193 -5.34 -9.99 5.10
CA ARG A 193 -4.09 -10.55 4.55
C ARG A 193 -4.19 -10.50 3.03
N HIS A 194 -3.61 -9.47 2.41
CA HIS A 194 -3.56 -9.38 0.95
C HIS A 194 -2.44 -10.26 0.42
N SER A 195 -2.73 -11.05 -0.61
CA SER A 195 -1.70 -11.60 -1.48
C SER A 195 -1.38 -10.51 -2.51
N PRO A 196 -0.14 -10.02 -2.60
CA PRO A 196 0.26 -9.00 -3.59
C PRO A 196 -0.16 -9.36 -5.02
N ILE A 197 -0.21 -10.66 -5.31
CA ILE A 197 -0.58 -11.21 -6.61
C ILE A 197 -2.07 -11.01 -6.98
N GLN A 198 -2.99 -10.84 -6.02
CA GLN A 198 -4.42 -11.03 -6.28
C GLN A 198 -5.22 -9.74 -6.57
N HIS A 199 -4.92 -8.59 -5.95
CA HIS A 199 -5.82 -7.42 -6.05
C HIS A 199 -5.45 -6.38 -7.12
N GLU A 200 -4.19 -6.28 -7.54
CA GLU A 200 -3.81 -5.32 -8.60
C GLU A 200 -3.98 -5.88 -10.02
N HIS A 201 -4.15 -7.20 -10.16
CA HIS A 201 -3.83 -7.92 -11.37
C HIS A 201 -4.98 -8.59 -12.11
N GLY A 202 -6.22 -8.22 -11.77
CA GLY A 202 -7.40 -8.52 -12.58
C GLY A 202 -7.42 -7.82 -13.95
N THR A 203 -6.35 -7.12 -14.36
CA THR A 203 -6.27 -6.59 -15.71
C THR A 203 -5.68 -7.65 -16.65
N ASN A 204 -6.52 -8.17 -17.54
CA ASN A 204 -6.10 -8.88 -18.75
C ASN A 204 -5.40 -7.92 -19.75
N ALA A 205 -4.92 -6.76 -19.28
CA ALA A 205 -4.31 -5.75 -20.13
C ALA A 205 -2.96 -6.29 -20.63
N PRO A 206 -2.72 -6.26 -21.95
CA PRO A 206 -1.48 -6.76 -22.51
C PRO A 206 -0.29 -5.95 -21.97
N VAL A 207 0.76 -6.64 -21.54
CA VAL A 207 2.02 -5.97 -21.19
C VAL A 207 2.61 -5.38 -22.46
N VAL A 208 2.69 -4.05 -22.54
CA VAL A 208 3.20 -3.34 -23.73
C VAL A 208 4.69 -3.07 -23.54
N GLY A 209 5.50 -3.40 -24.55
CA GLY A 209 6.91 -2.96 -24.62
C GLY A 209 7.83 -3.53 -23.54
N ARG A 210 7.48 -4.69 -22.98
CA ARG A 210 8.33 -5.45 -22.03
C ARG A 210 8.70 -6.83 -22.57
N ASP A 211 8.81 -6.95 -23.89
CA ASP A 211 9.06 -8.21 -24.58
C ASP A 211 10.40 -8.83 -24.15
N ASP A 212 11.45 -8.01 -24.01
CA ASP A 212 12.78 -8.42 -23.56
C ASP A 212 12.77 -8.87 -22.09
N GLU A 213 12.17 -8.09 -21.20
CA GLU A 213 12.09 -8.42 -19.77
C GLU A 213 11.25 -9.68 -19.55
N LEU A 214 10.14 -9.84 -20.27
CA LEU A 214 9.32 -11.06 -20.27
C LEU A 214 10.09 -12.27 -20.80
N ALA A 215 10.91 -12.11 -21.84
CA ALA A 215 11.73 -13.19 -22.38
C ALA A 215 12.74 -13.70 -21.33
N VAL A 216 13.38 -12.79 -20.58
CA VAL A 216 14.29 -13.15 -19.49
C VAL A 216 13.56 -13.91 -18.38
N LEU A 217 12.40 -13.42 -17.94
CA LEU A 217 11.58 -14.08 -16.91
C LEU A 217 11.07 -15.46 -17.37
N THR A 218 10.63 -15.56 -18.62
CA THR A 218 10.14 -16.81 -19.20
C THR A 218 11.25 -17.85 -19.33
N ALA A 219 12.45 -17.42 -19.74
CA ALA A 219 13.62 -18.30 -19.78
C ALA A 219 14.03 -18.77 -18.37
N ALA A 220 13.92 -17.89 -17.37
CA ALA A 220 14.15 -18.26 -15.98
C ALA A 220 13.14 -19.32 -15.51
N LEU A 221 11.84 -19.09 -15.74
CA LEU A 221 10.80 -20.06 -15.42
C LEU A 221 11.03 -21.40 -16.12
N ALA A 222 11.38 -21.41 -17.41
CA ALA A 222 11.65 -22.64 -18.15
C ALA A 222 12.80 -23.45 -17.53
N ARG A 223 13.90 -22.78 -17.14
CA ARG A 223 15.01 -23.42 -16.40
C ARG A 223 14.52 -24.02 -15.08
N THR A 224 13.74 -23.27 -14.31
CA THR A 224 13.16 -23.75 -13.05
C THR A 224 12.26 -24.96 -13.25
N CYS A 225 11.38 -24.95 -14.25
CA CYS A 225 10.54 -26.10 -14.59
C CYS A 225 11.37 -27.31 -15.05
N SER A 226 12.58 -27.10 -15.59
CA SER A 226 13.52 -28.18 -15.93
C SER A 226 14.37 -28.68 -14.76
N GLY A 227 14.14 -28.19 -13.53
CA GLY A 227 14.87 -28.62 -12.33
C GLY A 227 15.94 -27.63 -11.84
N GLN A 228 16.21 -26.55 -12.58
CA GLN A 228 17.28 -25.60 -12.27
C GLN A 228 16.72 -24.34 -11.57
N GLY A 229 16.78 -24.30 -10.24
CA GLY A 229 16.38 -23.14 -9.48
C GLY A 229 17.34 -21.95 -9.62
N GLN A 230 16.82 -20.76 -9.38
CA GLN A 230 17.57 -19.52 -9.50
C GLN A 230 16.90 -18.36 -8.75
N VAL A 231 17.66 -17.29 -8.56
CA VAL A 231 17.14 -16.00 -8.10
C VAL A 231 16.98 -15.07 -9.29
N VAL A 232 15.83 -14.40 -9.38
CA VAL A 232 15.62 -13.29 -10.31
C VAL A 232 15.39 -12.03 -9.50
N ARG A 233 16.22 -11.01 -9.72
CA ARG A 233 16.04 -9.69 -9.13
C ARG A 233 15.42 -8.77 -10.16
N MET A 234 14.33 -8.11 -9.80
CA MET A 234 13.65 -7.13 -10.62
C MET A 234 13.80 -5.74 -10.01
N GLU A 235 14.54 -4.89 -10.71
CA GLU A 235 14.75 -3.49 -10.34
C GLU A 235 13.82 -2.60 -11.16
N ALA A 236 13.02 -1.77 -10.51
CA ALA A 236 12.14 -0.85 -11.20
C ALA A 236 11.85 0.40 -10.36
N GLU A 237 11.81 1.55 -11.03
CA GLU A 237 11.28 2.79 -10.47
C GLU A 237 9.75 2.76 -10.38
N THR A 238 9.21 3.63 -9.53
CA THR A 238 7.75 3.79 -9.37
C THR A 238 7.09 4.12 -10.73
N GLY A 239 5.99 3.43 -11.03
CA GLY A 239 5.22 3.65 -12.26
C GLY A 239 5.80 2.99 -13.53
N MET A 240 6.93 2.28 -13.45
CA MET A 240 7.55 1.63 -14.62
C MET A 240 6.81 0.38 -15.15
N GLY A 241 5.68 0.01 -14.55
CA GLY A 241 4.89 -1.17 -14.93
C GLY A 241 5.37 -2.49 -14.29
N ARG A 242 6.08 -2.40 -13.16
CA ARG A 242 6.60 -3.55 -12.41
C ARG A 242 5.49 -4.53 -12.03
N SER A 243 4.44 -4.05 -11.38
CA SER A 243 3.33 -4.88 -10.94
C SER A 243 2.70 -5.60 -12.14
N SER A 244 2.38 -4.88 -13.23
CA SER A 244 1.83 -5.48 -14.46
C SER A 244 2.71 -6.58 -15.05
N LEU A 245 4.04 -6.40 -15.03
CA LEU A 245 4.99 -7.40 -15.49
C LEU A 245 5.03 -8.63 -14.58
N VAL A 246 5.09 -8.42 -13.26
CA VAL A 246 5.05 -9.51 -12.25
C VAL A 246 3.78 -10.34 -12.42
N ALA A 247 2.65 -9.70 -12.66
CA ALA A 247 1.38 -10.38 -12.86
C ALA A 247 1.32 -11.24 -14.11
N ALA A 248 1.77 -10.70 -15.24
CA ALA A 248 1.86 -11.45 -16.49
C ALA A 248 2.81 -12.65 -16.35
N PHE A 249 3.91 -12.47 -15.62
CA PHE A 249 4.83 -13.55 -15.29
C PHE A 249 4.18 -14.61 -14.38
N VAL A 250 3.50 -14.21 -13.31
CA VAL A 250 2.80 -15.13 -12.40
C VAL A 250 1.73 -15.93 -13.15
N GLN A 251 0.98 -15.29 -14.04
CA GLN A 251 -0.01 -15.97 -14.87
C GLN A 251 0.67 -17.00 -15.81
N SER A 252 1.83 -16.66 -16.36
CA SER A 252 2.62 -17.58 -17.18
C SER A 252 3.18 -18.75 -16.37
N ALA A 253 3.67 -18.51 -15.15
CA ALA A 253 4.14 -19.53 -14.22
C ALA A 253 3.03 -20.53 -13.85
N LYS A 254 1.84 -20.03 -13.52
CA LYS A 254 0.66 -20.88 -13.25
C LYS A 254 0.27 -21.71 -14.47
N ARG A 255 0.28 -21.13 -15.68
CA ARG A 255 0.00 -21.87 -16.93
C ARG A 255 1.06 -22.94 -17.21
N ALA A 256 2.30 -22.72 -16.82
CA ALA A 256 3.37 -23.71 -16.89
C ALA A 256 3.30 -24.79 -15.79
N GLY A 257 2.26 -24.77 -14.94
CA GLY A 257 2.03 -25.74 -13.88
C GLY A 257 2.82 -25.47 -12.59
N ALA A 258 3.49 -24.33 -12.46
CA ALA A 258 4.22 -24.00 -11.24
C ALA A 258 3.27 -23.57 -10.11
N ILE A 259 3.63 -23.94 -8.88
CA ILE A 259 3.05 -23.39 -7.67
C ILE A 259 3.58 -21.97 -7.50
N VAL A 260 2.72 -20.99 -7.20
CA VAL A 260 3.15 -19.59 -7.02
C VAL A 260 2.67 -19.04 -5.69
N ALA A 261 3.60 -18.62 -4.84
CA ALA A 261 3.32 -17.89 -3.60
C ALA A 261 3.91 -16.47 -3.68
N ALA A 262 3.27 -15.50 -3.00
CA ALA A 262 3.82 -14.16 -2.86
C ALA A 262 3.80 -13.64 -1.44
N ALA A 263 4.71 -12.71 -1.18
CA ALA A 263 4.72 -11.83 -0.02
C ALA A 263 5.02 -10.40 -0.45
N GLY A 264 4.35 -9.43 0.18
CA GLY A 264 4.69 -8.02 0.08
C GLY A 264 5.49 -7.61 1.31
N CYS A 265 6.53 -6.81 1.11
CA CYS A 265 7.19 -6.10 2.20
C CYS A 265 6.54 -4.72 2.36
N GLU A 266 6.33 -4.29 3.59
CA GLU A 266 5.68 -3.02 3.89
C GLU A 266 6.61 -2.15 4.73
N SER A 267 6.67 -0.84 4.41
CA SER A 267 7.51 0.11 5.15
C SER A 267 7.23 0.16 6.65
N THR A 268 6.02 -0.20 7.07
CA THR A 268 5.57 -0.23 8.47
C THR A 268 5.88 -1.53 9.20
N GLU A 269 6.26 -2.58 8.48
CA GLU A 269 6.41 -3.93 9.03
C GLU A 269 7.87 -4.41 8.98
N GLY A 270 8.82 -3.53 8.65
CA GLY A 270 10.25 -3.85 8.60
C GLY A 270 10.83 -4.33 9.94
N ASP A 271 10.20 -4.01 11.08
CA ASP A 271 10.64 -4.48 12.40
C ASP A 271 9.79 -5.65 12.94
N THR A 272 8.77 -6.07 12.20
CA THR A 272 7.94 -7.22 12.56
C THR A 272 8.62 -8.49 12.08
N ALA A 273 9.22 -9.23 13.01
CA ALA A 273 9.93 -10.47 12.68
C ALA A 273 9.06 -11.44 11.86
N TYR A 274 9.66 -11.90 10.77
CA TYR A 274 9.10 -12.85 9.82
C TYR A 274 7.86 -12.37 9.08
N PHE A 275 7.60 -11.06 8.96
CA PHE A 275 6.39 -10.55 8.31
C PHE A 275 6.21 -11.08 6.88
N ALA A 276 7.21 -10.91 6.01
CA ALA A 276 7.16 -11.40 4.63
C ALA A 276 7.21 -12.93 4.57
N ALA A 277 8.11 -13.56 5.33
CA ALA A 277 8.26 -15.00 5.40
C ALA A 277 6.98 -15.73 5.87
N ARG A 278 6.25 -15.15 6.83
CA ARG A 278 4.98 -15.67 7.35
C ARG A 278 3.88 -15.71 6.29
N GLN A 279 3.86 -14.75 5.37
CA GLN A 279 2.89 -14.74 4.27
C GLN A 279 3.12 -15.94 3.34
N ILE A 280 4.37 -16.16 2.92
CA ILE A 280 4.76 -17.31 2.08
C ILE A 280 4.51 -18.63 2.82
N ALA A 281 5.02 -18.77 4.04
CA ALA A 281 4.88 -19.99 4.82
C ALA A 281 3.41 -20.32 5.11
N GLY A 282 2.61 -19.32 5.49
CA GLY A 282 1.18 -19.50 5.71
C GLY A 282 0.42 -19.91 4.45
N TRP A 283 0.83 -19.41 3.28
CA TRP A 283 0.25 -19.81 2.00
C TRP A 283 0.64 -21.25 1.62
N LEU A 284 1.93 -21.59 1.69
CA LEU A 284 2.45 -22.93 1.37
C LEU A 284 1.85 -24.02 2.27
N LEU A 285 1.62 -23.69 3.54
CA LEU A 285 1.03 -24.60 4.52
C LEU A 285 -0.51 -24.58 4.50
N GLY A 286 -1.16 -23.87 3.57
CA GLY A 286 -2.61 -23.87 3.40
C GLY A 286 -3.40 -23.12 4.48
N LEU A 287 -2.76 -22.29 5.32
CA LEU A 287 -3.44 -21.52 6.36
C LEU A 287 -4.40 -20.47 5.79
N GLY A 288 -4.23 -20.08 4.53
CA GLY A 288 -5.15 -19.20 3.82
C GLY A 288 -6.57 -19.75 3.68
N LEU A 289 -6.75 -21.07 3.76
CA LEU A 289 -8.05 -21.77 3.74
C LEU A 289 -8.74 -21.75 5.12
N LEU A 290 -7.99 -21.45 6.17
CA LEU A 290 -8.41 -21.51 7.58
C LEU A 290 -8.64 -20.11 8.17
N ARG A 291 -9.23 -19.20 7.39
CA ARG A 291 -9.35 -17.77 7.75
C ARG A 291 -10.08 -17.55 9.08
N ASN A 292 -11.10 -18.36 9.36
CA ASN A 292 -11.94 -18.27 10.56
C ASN A 292 -11.57 -19.31 11.64
N ALA A 293 -10.48 -20.05 11.44
CA ALA A 293 -10.05 -21.08 12.38
C ALA A 293 -9.32 -20.47 13.58
N THR A 294 -9.49 -21.10 14.75
CA THR A 294 -8.77 -20.76 15.97
C THR A 294 -7.27 -21.05 15.83
N PRO A 295 -6.40 -20.44 16.66
CA PRO A 295 -4.98 -20.78 16.66
C PRO A 295 -4.71 -22.29 16.83
N ALA A 296 -5.45 -22.96 17.71
CA ALA A 296 -5.33 -24.41 17.92
C ALA A 296 -5.64 -25.21 16.64
N GLN A 297 -6.73 -24.88 15.94
CA GLN A 297 -7.08 -25.54 14.67
C GLN A 297 -6.00 -25.33 13.58
N LYS A 298 -5.36 -24.15 13.54
CA LYS A 298 -4.24 -23.91 12.63
C LYS A 298 -3.01 -24.73 12.99
N VAL A 299 -2.71 -24.87 14.28
CA VAL A 299 -1.62 -25.72 14.77
C VAL A 299 -1.87 -27.18 14.43
N ASP A 300 -3.10 -27.69 14.61
CA ASP A 300 -3.47 -29.06 14.26
C ASP A 300 -3.33 -29.33 12.75
N HIS A 301 -3.73 -28.37 11.92
CA HIS A 301 -3.55 -28.43 10.47
C HIS A 301 -2.07 -28.53 10.07
N ILE A 302 -1.20 -27.69 10.64
CA ILE A 302 0.24 -27.73 10.36
C ILE A 302 0.85 -29.03 10.87
N ARG A 303 0.44 -29.50 12.05
CA ARG A 303 0.89 -30.80 12.60
C ARG A 303 0.53 -31.93 11.64
N HIS A 304 -0.70 -31.94 11.14
CA HIS A 304 -1.15 -32.95 10.18
C HIS A 304 -0.37 -32.88 8.87
N PHE A 305 -0.15 -31.67 8.32
CA PHE A 305 0.70 -31.46 7.14
C PHE A 305 2.12 -31.99 7.35
N VAL A 306 2.75 -31.66 8.48
CA VAL A 306 4.10 -32.10 8.81
C VAL A 306 4.14 -33.63 8.92
N GLN A 307 3.19 -34.22 9.64
CA GLN A 307 3.11 -35.67 9.84
C GLN A 307 2.85 -36.45 8.55
N SER A 308 2.06 -35.91 7.62
CA SER A 308 1.79 -36.56 6.33
C SER A 308 2.89 -36.35 5.29
N THR A 309 3.69 -35.29 5.44
CA THR A 309 4.77 -34.94 4.51
C THR A 309 6.09 -35.60 4.90
N GLU A 310 6.58 -35.34 6.12
CA GLU A 310 7.83 -35.90 6.66
C GLU A 310 7.73 -35.97 8.20
N PRO A 311 7.41 -37.14 8.78
CA PRO A 311 7.21 -37.31 10.22
C PRO A 311 8.39 -36.85 11.09
N ASP A 312 9.62 -36.95 10.59
CA ASP A 312 10.85 -36.56 11.30
C ASP A 312 10.95 -35.06 11.58
N TRP A 313 10.09 -34.24 10.97
CA TRP A 313 9.99 -32.81 11.26
C TRP A 313 9.12 -32.51 12.48
N LEU A 314 8.32 -33.46 12.99
CA LEU A 314 7.44 -33.25 14.16
C LEU A 314 8.18 -32.71 15.40
N PRO A 315 9.39 -33.20 15.77
CA PRO A 315 10.16 -32.62 16.86
C PRO A 315 10.54 -31.14 16.64
N ARG A 316 10.60 -30.67 15.39
CA ARG A 316 10.91 -29.28 15.04
C ARG A 316 9.68 -28.40 14.81
N LEU A 317 8.47 -28.95 14.96
CA LEU A 317 7.21 -28.23 14.79
C LEU A 317 7.12 -26.91 15.58
N PRO A 318 7.62 -26.80 16.84
CA PRO A 318 7.56 -25.54 17.58
C PRO A 318 8.28 -24.37 16.89
N LEU A 319 9.32 -24.65 16.08
CA LEU A 319 10.03 -23.63 15.32
C LEU A 319 9.13 -22.93 14.28
N LEU A 320 8.16 -23.65 13.71
CA LEU A 320 7.17 -23.05 12.80
C LEU A 320 6.19 -22.13 13.54
N GLY A 321 6.04 -22.31 14.86
CA GLY A 321 5.27 -21.39 15.71
C GLY A 321 5.84 -19.97 15.66
N ASP A 322 7.16 -19.84 15.75
CA ASP A 322 7.87 -18.55 15.69
C ASP A 322 7.65 -17.86 14.33
N LEU A 323 7.81 -18.61 13.24
CA LEU A 323 7.60 -18.12 11.86
C LEU A 323 6.14 -17.69 11.63
N LEU A 324 5.20 -18.53 12.05
CA LEU A 324 3.78 -18.35 11.74
C LEU A 324 3.05 -17.43 12.73
N GLY A 325 3.68 -17.10 13.87
CA GLY A 325 3.05 -16.38 14.98
C GLY A 325 1.96 -17.22 15.64
N LEU A 326 2.18 -18.52 15.80
CA LEU A 326 1.23 -19.46 16.40
C LEU A 326 1.75 -19.97 17.76
N PRO A 327 0.88 -20.13 18.76
CA PRO A 327 1.26 -20.59 20.09
C PRO A 327 1.50 -22.10 20.08
N ILE A 328 2.69 -22.53 19.65
CA ILE A 328 3.12 -23.93 19.70
C ILE A 328 4.11 -24.07 20.85
N PRO A 329 3.80 -24.85 21.91
CA PRO A 329 4.71 -25.01 23.04
C PRO A 329 5.97 -25.74 22.62
N ASP A 330 7.09 -25.38 23.26
CA ASP A 330 8.35 -26.09 23.08
C ASP A 330 8.29 -27.52 23.58
N ASN A 331 9.12 -28.37 22.98
CA ASN A 331 9.38 -29.74 23.42
C ASN A 331 10.85 -29.90 23.84
N ASP A 332 11.27 -31.09 24.24
CA ASP A 332 12.63 -31.37 24.70
C ASP A 332 13.73 -30.91 23.71
N LEU A 333 13.47 -31.03 22.39
CA LEU A 333 14.40 -30.59 21.36
C LEU A 333 14.49 -29.06 21.30
N THR A 334 13.35 -28.37 21.21
CA THR A 334 13.34 -26.92 20.95
C THR A 334 13.56 -26.06 22.20
N ALA A 335 13.23 -26.59 23.39
CA ALA A 335 13.48 -25.94 24.67
C ALA A 335 14.98 -25.80 24.99
N GLY A 336 15.81 -26.73 24.49
CA GLY A 336 17.26 -26.72 24.71
C GLY A 336 18.05 -25.85 23.72
N LEU A 337 17.41 -25.27 22.71
CA LEU A 337 18.09 -24.45 21.69
C LEU A 337 18.28 -23.02 22.16
N ASP A 338 19.51 -22.51 22.06
CA ASP A 338 19.75 -21.08 22.14
C ASP A 338 19.12 -20.33 20.94
N ALA A 339 19.02 -19.00 21.02
CA ALA A 339 18.36 -18.20 19.98
C ALA A 339 19.00 -18.35 18.58
N ARG A 340 20.31 -18.57 18.49
CA ARG A 340 21.02 -18.73 17.21
C ARG A 340 20.74 -20.09 16.60
N LEU A 341 20.91 -21.17 17.38
CA LEU A 341 20.63 -22.54 16.95
C LEU A 341 19.15 -22.73 16.62
N ARG A 342 18.25 -22.11 17.38
CA ARG A 342 16.81 -22.13 17.10
C ARG A 342 16.50 -21.52 15.74
N ARG A 343 17.09 -20.36 15.43
CA ARG A 343 16.96 -19.71 14.12
C ARG A 343 17.55 -20.54 12.98
N GLU A 344 18.73 -21.12 13.17
CA GLU A 344 19.36 -22.01 12.18
C GLU A 344 18.52 -23.26 11.92
N ALA A 345 17.96 -23.86 12.97
CA ALA A 345 17.06 -25.01 12.87
C ALA A 345 15.74 -24.66 12.17
N LEU A 346 15.18 -23.47 12.42
CA LEU A 346 14.02 -22.96 11.70
C LEU A 346 14.34 -22.80 10.21
N TYR A 347 15.45 -22.14 9.87
CA TYR A 347 15.85 -21.94 8.48
C TYR A 347 16.05 -23.28 7.75
N SER A 348 16.74 -24.22 8.39
CA SER A 348 16.92 -25.57 7.87
C SER A 348 15.58 -26.29 7.64
N LEU A 349 14.64 -26.21 8.59
CA LEU A 349 13.32 -26.81 8.46
C LEU A 349 12.53 -26.18 7.31
N THR A 350 12.51 -24.85 7.20
CA THR A 350 11.80 -24.18 6.11
C THR A 350 12.39 -24.48 4.75
N VAL A 351 13.72 -24.54 4.63
CA VAL A 351 14.40 -25.00 3.39
C VAL A 351 13.98 -26.42 3.06
N ALA A 352 13.93 -27.33 4.04
CA ALA A 352 13.49 -28.71 3.83
C ALA A 352 12.03 -28.81 3.38
N ILE A 353 11.13 -28.00 3.94
CA ILE A 353 9.73 -27.91 3.50
C ILE A 353 9.65 -27.47 2.04
N VAL A 354 10.35 -26.39 1.68
CA VAL A 354 10.39 -25.90 0.30
C VAL A 354 10.97 -26.94 -0.65
N GLN A 355 12.07 -27.59 -0.27
CA GLN A 355 12.67 -28.69 -1.01
C GLN A 355 11.66 -29.81 -1.28
N THR A 356 10.94 -30.27 -0.26
CA THR A 356 9.94 -31.34 -0.42
C THR A 356 8.78 -30.92 -1.32
N ILE A 357 8.29 -29.68 -1.21
CA ILE A 357 7.25 -29.15 -2.12
C ILE A 357 7.77 -29.15 -3.57
N THR A 358 9.01 -28.68 -3.76
CA THR A 358 9.62 -28.58 -5.10
C THR A 358 9.94 -29.93 -5.75
N LYS A 359 9.96 -31.05 -5.01
CA LYS A 359 10.13 -32.39 -5.59
C LYS A 359 8.97 -32.78 -6.51
N GLN A 360 7.77 -32.28 -6.24
CA GLN A 360 6.56 -32.63 -7.01
C GLN A 360 6.28 -31.63 -8.12
N THR A 361 6.44 -30.34 -7.82
CA THR A 361 6.03 -29.26 -8.72
C THR A 361 7.00 -28.08 -8.57
N PRO A 362 7.41 -27.42 -9.68
CA PRO A 362 8.21 -26.20 -9.61
C PRO A 362 7.53 -25.13 -8.76
N LEU A 363 8.33 -24.40 -7.96
CA LEU A 363 7.84 -23.36 -7.05
C LEU A 363 8.39 -22.00 -7.47
N VAL A 364 7.50 -21.02 -7.56
CA VAL A 364 7.83 -19.60 -7.74
C VAL A 364 7.45 -18.86 -6.47
N LEU A 365 8.41 -18.23 -5.82
CA LEU A 365 8.19 -17.34 -4.68
C LEU A 365 8.45 -15.90 -5.14
N VAL A 366 7.42 -15.05 -5.09
CA VAL A 366 7.53 -13.62 -5.39
C VAL A 366 7.61 -12.85 -4.09
N VAL A 367 8.69 -12.10 -3.88
CA VAL A 367 8.82 -11.20 -2.73
C VAL A 367 8.91 -9.78 -3.25
N GLU A 368 7.87 -9.01 -3.02
CA GLU A 368 7.77 -7.65 -3.50
C GLU A 368 8.37 -6.64 -2.53
N ASP A 369 9.02 -5.62 -3.08
CA ASP A 369 9.59 -4.50 -2.35
C ASP A 369 10.58 -4.91 -1.26
N ILE A 370 11.52 -5.81 -1.59
CA ILE A 370 12.49 -6.36 -0.61
C ILE A 370 13.35 -5.31 0.11
N HIS A 371 13.37 -4.07 -0.36
CA HIS A 371 14.01 -2.97 0.35
C HIS A 371 13.30 -2.62 1.69
N TRP A 372 12.06 -3.09 1.91
CA TRP A 372 11.35 -2.99 3.19
C TRP A 372 11.28 -4.32 3.97
N ILE A 373 12.03 -5.34 3.56
CA ILE A 373 11.97 -6.65 4.21
C ILE A 373 12.46 -6.59 5.66
N ASP A 374 11.81 -7.34 6.56
CA ASP A 374 12.29 -7.48 7.93
C ASP A 374 13.55 -8.37 8.02
N GLU A 375 14.40 -8.13 9.02
CA GLU A 375 15.70 -8.80 9.15
C GLU A 375 15.57 -10.33 9.28
N ALA A 376 14.54 -10.80 10.00
CA ALA A 376 14.31 -12.22 10.22
C ALA A 376 13.86 -12.92 8.94
N SER A 377 12.97 -12.29 8.15
CA SER A 377 12.60 -12.73 6.81
C SER A 377 13.77 -12.68 5.83
N LEU A 378 14.62 -11.66 5.89
CA LEU A 378 15.81 -11.57 5.05
C LEU A 378 16.75 -12.76 5.30
N GLY A 379 17.02 -13.09 6.56
CA GLY A 379 17.87 -14.24 6.88
C GLY A 379 17.32 -15.56 6.34
N LEU A 380 16.00 -15.76 6.42
CA LEU A 380 15.35 -16.94 5.85
C LEU A 380 15.35 -16.92 4.32
N LEU A 381 15.12 -15.77 3.70
CA LEU A 381 15.19 -15.57 2.26
C LEU A 381 16.60 -15.89 1.73
N MET A 382 17.64 -15.48 2.45
CA MET A 382 19.03 -15.81 2.13
C MET A 382 19.30 -17.31 2.26
N ALA A 383 18.73 -17.99 3.27
CA ALA A 383 18.84 -19.44 3.40
C ALA A 383 18.18 -20.18 2.22
N LEU A 384 16.97 -19.76 1.82
CA LEU A 384 16.30 -20.27 0.62
C LEU A 384 17.11 -19.98 -0.65
N GLY A 385 17.58 -18.75 -0.81
CA GLY A 385 18.38 -18.27 -1.93
C GLY A 385 19.67 -19.07 -2.13
N ARG A 386 20.35 -19.47 -1.05
CA ARG A 386 21.55 -20.32 -1.11
C ARG A 386 21.23 -21.78 -1.49
N SER A 387 19.99 -22.21 -1.33
CA SER A 387 19.54 -23.58 -1.62
C SER A 387 18.90 -23.76 -3.01
N VAL A 388 18.74 -22.67 -3.78
CA VAL A 388 18.01 -22.70 -5.07
C VAL A 388 18.63 -23.63 -6.11
N THR A 389 19.95 -23.87 -6.06
CA THR A 389 20.63 -24.77 -7.02
C THR A 389 20.23 -26.24 -6.86
N ALA A 390 19.67 -26.61 -5.70
CA ALA A 390 19.28 -27.97 -5.38
C ALA A 390 17.80 -28.26 -5.65
N THR A 391 17.01 -27.29 -6.12
CA THR A 391 15.56 -27.40 -6.25
C THR A 391 15.02 -26.66 -7.47
N PRO A 392 13.85 -27.06 -8.03
CA PRO A 392 13.12 -26.24 -9.00
C PRO A 392 12.40 -25.07 -8.30
N LEU A 393 13.18 -24.18 -7.67
CA LEU A 393 12.74 -22.97 -6.99
C LEU A 393 13.17 -21.72 -7.77
N LEU A 394 12.22 -20.85 -8.11
CA LEU A 394 12.49 -19.50 -8.61
C LEU A 394 12.11 -18.48 -7.53
N LEU A 395 13.10 -17.71 -7.06
CA LEU A 395 12.87 -16.57 -6.19
C LEU A 395 12.83 -15.29 -7.02
N LEU A 396 11.66 -14.67 -7.19
CA LEU A 396 11.51 -13.37 -7.84
C LEU A 396 11.48 -12.27 -6.78
N LEU A 397 12.51 -11.45 -6.73
CA LEU A 397 12.70 -10.41 -5.72
C LEU A 397 12.59 -9.04 -6.36
N THR A 398 11.60 -8.24 -5.97
CA THR A 398 11.42 -6.90 -6.56
C THR A 398 11.94 -5.80 -5.64
N HIS A 399 12.61 -4.80 -6.21
CA HIS A 399 13.11 -3.65 -5.45
C HIS A 399 13.17 -2.37 -6.30
N ARG A 400 13.33 -1.24 -5.61
CA ARG A 400 13.61 0.07 -6.22
C ARG A 400 15.10 0.23 -6.48
N SER A 401 15.48 1.22 -7.30
CA SER A 401 16.89 1.47 -7.64
C SER A 401 17.72 1.83 -6.41
N GLN A 402 18.95 1.30 -6.36
CA GLN A 402 19.92 1.63 -5.32
C GLN A 402 20.42 3.08 -5.42
N ALA A 403 20.39 3.69 -6.61
CA ALA A 403 21.00 4.99 -6.85
C ALA A 403 20.35 6.14 -6.06
N GLN A 404 19.10 5.96 -5.63
CA GLN A 404 18.34 6.95 -4.86
C GLN A 404 18.18 6.56 -3.38
N GLU A 405 18.68 5.40 -2.96
CA GLU A 405 18.49 4.90 -1.61
C GLU A 405 19.56 5.47 -0.66
N GLN A 406 19.11 6.08 0.43
CA GLN A 406 19.98 6.70 1.43
C GLN A 406 19.96 5.94 2.76
N ASP A 407 19.01 5.02 2.93
CA ASP A 407 18.90 4.19 4.13
C ASP A 407 19.91 3.03 4.07
N LEU A 408 20.90 3.07 4.99
CA LEU A 408 21.95 2.05 5.11
C LEU A 408 21.39 0.63 5.31
N ARG A 409 20.27 0.48 6.01
CA ARG A 409 19.65 -0.83 6.24
C ARG A 409 19.15 -1.43 4.93
N ARG A 410 18.56 -0.59 4.07
CA ARG A 410 18.02 -1.00 2.78
C ARG A 410 19.14 -1.29 1.78
N LEU A 411 20.20 -0.48 1.78
CA LEU A 411 21.42 -0.76 1.01
C LEU A 411 22.03 -2.12 1.40
N ASN A 412 22.23 -2.37 2.70
CA ASN A 412 22.75 -3.65 3.21
C ASN A 412 21.87 -4.85 2.81
N THR A 413 20.55 -4.67 2.78
CA THR A 413 19.62 -5.71 2.33
C THR A 413 19.87 -6.08 0.87
N LEU A 414 19.97 -5.06 0.01
CA LEU A 414 20.17 -5.27 -1.42
C LEU A 414 21.57 -5.82 -1.73
N GLU A 415 22.60 -5.41 -0.99
CA GLU A 415 23.96 -5.98 -1.07
C GLU A 415 24.00 -7.47 -0.70
N GLN A 416 23.28 -7.88 0.34
CA GLN A 416 23.21 -9.30 0.72
C GLN A 416 22.52 -10.13 -0.38
N VAL A 417 21.40 -9.64 -0.90
CA VAL A 417 20.65 -10.33 -1.96
C VAL A 417 21.46 -10.41 -3.27
N GLN A 418 22.31 -9.43 -3.55
CA GLN A 418 23.25 -9.44 -4.68
C GLN A 418 24.27 -10.58 -4.65
N GLN A 419 24.56 -11.14 -3.47
CA GLN A 419 25.52 -12.24 -3.30
C GLN A 419 24.91 -13.61 -3.60
N LEU A 420 23.60 -13.71 -3.85
CA LEU A 420 22.94 -14.97 -4.17
C LEU A 420 23.31 -15.45 -5.58
N THR A 421 23.50 -16.76 -5.73
CA THR A 421 23.87 -17.41 -7.00
C THR A 421 23.16 -18.75 -7.18
N PRO A 422 22.73 -19.12 -8.40
CA PRO A 422 22.72 -18.31 -9.63
C PRO A 422 21.66 -17.21 -9.55
N GLN A 423 22.01 -16.01 -10.05
CA GLN A 423 21.08 -14.88 -10.14
C GLN A 423 20.99 -14.31 -11.56
N THR A 424 19.82 -13.78 -11.89
CA THR A 424 19.57 -12.97 -13.09
C THR A 424 18.97 -11.63 -12.66
N THR A 425 19.43 -10.52 -13.23
CA THR A 425 18.86 -9.20 -12.97
C THR A 425 18.01 -8.75 -14.16
N VAL A 426 16.83 -8.23 -13.87
CA VAL A 426 15.91 -7.61 -14.82
C VAL A 426 15.68 -6.17 -14.37
N THR A 427 16.18 -5.21 -15.15
CA THR A 427 16.00 -3.77 -14.84
C THR A 427 14.96 -3.18 -15.78
N LEU A 428 13.86 -2.66 -15.24
CA LEU A 428 12.81 -2.00 -16.02
C LEU A 428 13.26 -0.60 -16.35
N ARG A 429 13.75 -0.44 -17.58
CA ARG A 429 14.17 0.85 -18.12
C ARG A 429 12.95 1.66 -18.60
N PRO A 430 13.09 2.98 -18.75
CA PRO A 430 12.10 3.79 -19.45
C PRO A 430 11.75 3.17 -20.81
N MET A 431 10.47 3.16 -21.14
CA MET A 431 9.99 2.55 -22.38
C MET A 431 10.53 3.28 -23.61
N ALA A 432 10.89 2.50 -24.63
CA ALA A 432 11.23 3.05 -25.93
C ALA A 432 10.03 3.78 -26.56
N GLN A 433 10.32 4.73 -27.46
CA GLN A 433 9.30 5.53 -28.13
C GLN A 433 8.20 4.69 -28.81
N ALA A 434 8.57 3.58 -29.45
CA ALA A 434 7.63 2.67 -30.09
C ALA A 434 6.68 1.98 -29.08
N ALA A 435 7.18 1.66 -27.88
CA ALA A 435 6.38 1.07 -26.81
C ALA A 435 5.43 2.10 -26.20
N ILE A 436 5.91 3.33 -25.95
CA ILE A 436 5.06 4.44 -25.50
C ILE A 436 3.97 4.74 -26.52
N ARG A 437 4.30 4.77 -27.82
CA ARG A 437 3.30 4.90 -28.90
C ARG A 437 2.21 3.81 -28.78
N ARG A 438 2.60 2.54 -28.74
CA ARG A 438 1.65 1.42 -28.59
C ARG A 438 0.79 1.55 -27.33
N LEU A 439 1.39 1.96 -26.22
CA LEU A 439 0.68 2.16 -24.95
C LEU A 439 -0.39 3.25 -25.09
N ILE A 440 -0.04 4.39 -25.68
CA ILE A 440 -0.94 5.53 -25.92
C ILE A 440 -2.02 5.19 -26.93
N GLU A 441 -1.69 4.52 -28.04
CA GLU A 441 -2.65 4.14 -29.08
C GLU A 441 -3.65 3.10 -28.55
N ASN A 442 -3.18 2.11 -27.76
CA ASN A 442 -4.05 1.17 -27.06
C ASN A 442 -4.97 1.90 -26.06
N ARG A 443 -4.44 2.93 -25.39
CA ARG A 443 -5.19 3.74 -24.42
C ARG A 443 -6.30 4.56 -25.09
N LEU A 444 -6.01 5.16 -26.24
CA LEU A 444 -6.94 5.98 -27.00
C LEU A 444 -7.86 5.18 -27.93
N GLY A 445 -7.60 3.89 -28.14
CA GLY A 445 -8.35 3.04 -29.06
C GLY A 445 -8.12 3.35 -30.55
N GLY A 446 -7.00 4.00 -30.90
CA GLY A 446 -6.69 4.40 -32.27
C GLY A 446 -5.31 5.02 -32.45
N PRO A 447 -4.83 5.19 -33.69
CA PRO A 447 -3.53 5.79 -33.98
C PRO A 447 -3.49 7.27 -33.57
N THR A 448 -2.30 7.82 -33.34
CA THR A 448 -2.12 9.23 -32.97
C THR A 448 -1.15 9.96 -33.89
N THR A 449 -1.24 11.30 -33.90
CA THR A 449 -0.28 12.16 -34.61
C THR A 449 1.10 12.11 -33.96
N SER A 450 2.14 12.36 -34.77
CA SER A 450 3.53 12.40 -34.30
C SER A 450 3.76 13.50 -33.27
N LEU A 451 3.13 14.67 -33.43
CA LEU A 451 3.27 15.78 -32.49
C LEU A 451 2.75 15.44 -31.08
N LEU A 452 1.58 14.81 -30.99
CA LEU A 452 1.03 14.37 -29.70
C LEU A 452 1.96 13.37 -29.01
N LEU A 453 2.58 12.47 -29.78
CA LEU A 453 3.55 11.51 -29.22
C LEU A 453 4.85 12.16 -28.80
N GLU A 454 5.40 13.09 -29.60
CA GLU A 454 6.57 13.87 -29.22
C GLU A 454 6.33 14.60 -27.89
N LEU A 455 5.14 15.19 -27.73
CA LEU A 455 4.70 15.87 -26.50
C LEU A 455 4.67 14.93 -25.31
N ILE A 456 3.95 13.82 -25.40
CA ILE A 456 3.83 12.86 -24.29
C ILE A 456 5.21 12.26 -23.96
N GLN A 457 6.03 11.95 -24.96
CA GLN A 457 7.38 11.41 -24.74
C GLN A 457 8.30 12.40 -24.03
N SER A 458 8.22 13.69 -24.39
CA SER A 458 9.05 14.73 -23.75
C SER A 458 8.73 14.89 -22.26
N GLN A 459 7.46 14.72 -21.88
CA GLN A 459 6.99 14.83 -20.50
C GLN A 459 7.16 13.54 -19.72
N ALA A 460 6.65 12.43 -20.25
CA ALA A 460 6.68 11.14 -19.57
C ALA A 460 8.09 10.56 -19.46
N GLN A 461 9.01 10.95 -20.36
CA GLN A 461 10.39 10.43 -20.43
C GLN A 461 10.46 8.89 -20.40
N GLY A 462 9.47 8.23 -21.02
CA GLY A 462 9.36 6.77 -21.05
C GLY A 462 8.75 6.12 -19.80
N ASN A 463 8.26 6.89 -18.83
CA ASN A 463 7.47 6.36 -17.71
C ASN A 463 6.05 5.99 -18.20
N PRO A 464 5.66 4.70 -18.18
CA PRO A 464 4.38 4.23 -18.69
C PRO A 464 3.18 4.82 -17.96
N PHE A 465 3.22 4.84 -16.63
CA PHE A 465 2.14 5.39 -15.82
C PHE A 465 1.94 6.87 -16.13
N PHE A 466 3.03 7.64 -16.15
CA PHE A 466 2.93 9.07 -16.45
C PHE A 466 2.41 9.33 -17.86
N ALA A 467 2.80 8.52 -18.85
CA ALA A 467 2.27 8.63 -20.21
C ALA A 467 0.75 8.39 -20.28
N GLU A 468 0.23 7.37 -19.58
CA GLU A 468 -1.21 7.12 -19.51
C GLU A 468 -1.95 8.29 -18.84
N GLU A 469 -1.43 8.79 -17.71
CA GLU A 469 -2.04 9.92 -16.98
C GLU A 469 -2.07 11.19 -17.83
N LEU A 470 -1.01 11.49 -18.58
CA LEU A 470 -0.97 12.65 -19.47
C LEU A 470 -2.00 12.55 -20.59
N VAL A 471 -2.15 11.37 -21.20
CA VAL A 471 -3.15 11.14 -22.25
C VAL A 471 -4.56 11.36 -21.71
N ASP A 472 -4.84 10.80 -20.53
CA ASP A 472 -6.15 10.93 -19.93
C ASP A 472 -6.44 12.39 -19.53
N ALA A 473 -5.46 13.12 -19.00
CA ALA A 473 -5.56 14.55 -18.72
C ALA A 473 -5.89 15.38 -19.96
N LEU A 474 -5.20 15.13 -21.07
CA LEU A 474 -5.48 15.81 -22.35
C LEU A 474 -6.90 15.50 -22.85
N ARG A 475 -7.36 14.26 -22.70
CA ARG A 475 -8.70 13.84 -23.11
C ARG A 475 -9.78 14.47 -22.25
N GLU A 476 -9.61 14.50 -20.93
CA GLU A 476 -10.56 15.08 -19.97
C GLU A 476 -10.73 16.59 -20.15
N ARG A 477 -9.66 17.29 -20.53
CA ARG A 477 -9.69 18.73 -20.86
C ARG A 477 -10.22 19.03 -22.26
N ALA A 478 -10.71 18.01 -22.98
CA ALA A 478 -11.14 18.10 -24.37
C ALA A 478 -10.07 18.74 -25.29
N GLN A 479 -8.79 18.50 -25.01
CA GLN A 479 -7.65 18.98 -25.81
C GLN A 479 -7.26 18.01 -26.92
N LEU A 480 -7.89 16.83 -26.98
CA LEU A 480 -7.75 15.85 -28.05
C LEU A 480 -9.01 15.81 -28.92
N ALA A 481 -8.82 15.55 -30.22
CA ALA A 481 -9.89 15.22 -31.15
C ALA A 481 -9.50 14.02 -32.01
N LEU A 482 -10.52 13.31 -32.50
CA LEU A 482 -10.38 12.26 -33.50
C LEU A 482 -10.63 12.87 -34.88
N GLU A 483 -9.64 12.83 -35.77
CA GLU A 483 -9.79 13.23 -37.17
C GLU A 483 -10.65 12.21 -37.95
N ALA A 484 -11.21 12.62 -39.08
CA ALA A 484 -11.99 11.75 -39.96
C ALA A 484 -11.20 10.53 -40.51
N ASN A 485 -9.87 10.59 -40.49
CA ASN A 485 -8.96 9.50 -40.86
C ASN A 485 -8.70 8.51 -39.70
N GLY A 486 -9.29 8.73 -38.51
CA GLY A 486 -9.13 7.89 -37.33
C GLY A 486 -7.91 8.22 -36.46
N HIS A 487 -7.18 9.31 -36.73
CA HIS A 487 -6.03 9.72 -35.91
C HIS A 487 -6.42 10.69 -34.79
N TRP A 488 -5.92 10.43 -33.59
CA TRP A 488 -6.00 11.38 -32.47
C TRP A 488 -4.96 12.50 -32.62
N HIS A 489 -5.41 13.74 -32.50
CA HIS A 489 -4.61 14.95 -32.62
C HIS A 489 -4.97 15.97 -31.54
N LEU A 490 -4.07 16.94 -31.33
CA LEU A 490 -4.32 18.09 -30.44
C LEU A 490 -5.33 19.04 -31.10
N GLN A 491 -6.27 19.56 -30.32
CA GLN A 491 -7.25 20.54 -30.80
C GLN A 491 -6.59 21.81 -31.33
N PRO A 492 -7.22 22.52 -32.28
CA PRO A 492 -6.67 23.76 -32.86
C PRO A 492 -6.31 24.83 -31.83
N ALA A 493 -7.13 24.99 -30.78
CA ALA A 493 -6.84 25.93 -29.69
C ALA A 493 -5.56 25.58 -28.94
N THR A 494 -5.34 24.28 -28.67
CA THR A 494 -4.14 23.75 -28.04
C THR A 494 -2.91 23.94 -28.91
N LEU A 495 -3.03 23.69 -30.22
CA LEU A 495 -1.95 23.95 -31.19
C LEU A 495 -1.59 25.44 -31.28
N ALA A 496 -2.59 26.33 -31.21
CA ALA A 496 -2.37 27.77 -31.23
C ALA A 496 -1.62 28.25 -29.99
N ALA A 497 -2.00 27.77 -28.80
CA ALA A 497 -1.28 28.06 -27.54
C ALA A 497 0.18 27.58 -27.61
N LEU A 498 0.41 26.34 -28.05
CA LEU A 498 1.77 25.80 -28.20
C LEU A 498 2.64 26.58 -29.19
N ARG A 499 2.06 27.12 -30.27
CA ARG A 499 2.76 28.00 -31.21
C ARG A 499 3.08 29.35 -30.59
N GLN A 500 2.14 29.95 -29.85
CA GLN A 500 2.35 31.25 -29.19
C GLN A 500 3.51 31.21 -28.21
N ASP A 501 3.66 30.09 -27.49
CA ASP A 501 4.75 29.90 -26.52
C ASP A 501 6.04 29.33 -27.13
N GLY A 502 6.09 29.20 -28.47
CA GLY A 502 7.29 28.74 -29.19
C GLY A 502 7.66 27.27 -28.97
N LEU A 503 6.76 26.47 -28.41
CA LEU A 503 6.98 25.06 -28.08
C LEU A 503 6.87 24.14 -29.30
N ILE A 504 6.18 24.58 -30.35
CA ILE A 504 6.09 23.86 -31.62
C ILE A 504 6.50 24.73 -32.80
N GLN A 505 7.13 24.11 -33.78
CA GLN A 505 7.59 24.73 -35.03
C GLN A 505 7.21 23.84 -36.21
N GLU A 506 6.99 24.45 -37.37
CA GLU A 506 6.76 23.73 -38.61
C GLU A 506 8.09 23.48 -39.31
N ARG A 507 8.42 22.21 -39.57
CA ARG A 507 9.60 21.80 -40.34
C ARG A 507 9.16 20.83 -41.43
N ASP A 508 9.49 21.14 -42.69
CA ASP A 508 9.13 20.34 -43.86
C ASP A 508 7.61 20.05 -43.97
N GLY A 509 6.77 21.02 -43.58
CA GLY A 509 5.31 20.88 -43.57
C GLY A 509 4.75 20.01 -42.43
N VAL A 510 5.59 19.62 -41.46
CA VAL A 510 5.18 18.83 -40.29
C VAL A 510 5.41 19.63 -39.02
N LEU A 511 4.38 19.70 -38.17
CA LEU A 511 4.51 20.29 -36.83
C LEU A 511 5.33 19.37 -35.93
N ARG A 512 6.38 19.93 -35.33
CA ARG A 512 7.27 19.24 -34.39
C ARG A 512 7.51 20.06 -33.14
N LEU A 513 7.91 19.40 -32.07
CA LEU A 513 8.39 20.11 -30.88
C LEU A 513 9.68 20.87 -31.17
N THR A 514 9.82 22.03 -30.55
CA THR A 514 11.07 22.76 -30.50
C THR A 514 12.05 22.02 -29.58
N PRO A 515 13.31 21.74 -30.00
CA PRO A 515 14.29 21.07 -29.16
C PRO A 515 14.55 21.83 -27.85
N GLY A 516 14.60 21.12 -26.72
CA GLY A 516 14.88 21.72 -25.40
C GLY A 516 13.68 22.42 -24.74
N SER A 517 12.49 22.29 -25.31
CA SER A 517 11.25 22.82 -24.73
C SER A 517 10.95 22.19 -23.37
N THR A 518 10.87 23.00 -22.32
CA THR A 518 10.33 22.61 -21.01
C THR A 518 8.90 23.10 -20.91
N PHE A 519 7.96 22.19 -20.66
CA PHE A 519 6.56 22.54 -20.49
C PHE A 519 6.36 22.99 -19.04
N ASN A 520 5.94 24.23 -18.86
CA ASN A 520 5.45 24.72 -17.58
C ASN A 520 3.92 24.57 -17.54
N ASP A 521 3.35 24.48 -16.33
CA ASP A 521 1.90 24.37 -16.08
C ASP A 521 1.06 25.42 -16.85
N SER A 522 1.65 26.54 -17.29
CA SER A 522 0.93 27.67 -17.89
C SER A 522 0.39 27.45 -19.31
N VAL A 523 0.92 26.51 -20.12
CA VAL A 523 0.58 26.45 -21.56
C VAL A 523 -0.52 25.43 -21.88
N LEU A 524 -0.43 24.24 -21.28
CA LEU A 524 -1.42 23.18 -21.47
C LEU A 524 -2.21 22.87 -20.19
N GLY A 525 -1.75 23.41 -19.04
CA GLY A 525 -2.02 22.81 -17.74
C GLY A 525 -1.76 21.32 -17.80
N LEU A 526 -0.56 20.98 -18.27
CA LEU A 526 -0.03 19.64 -18.11
C LEU A 526 0.98 19.71 -16.98
N PRO A 527 0.96 18.74 -16.08
CA PRO A 527 1.72 18.84 -14.86
C PRO A 527 3.14 18.38 -15.09
N ALA A 528 4.08 19.09 -14.47
CA ALA A 528 5.50 18.72 -14.49
C ALA A 528 5.82 17.42 -13.70
N SER A 529 4.84 16.80 -13.06
CA SER A 529 5.01 15.60 -12.25
C SER A 529 3.82 14.65 -12.30
N LEU A 530 4.10 13.38 -12.03
CA LEU A 530 3.11 12.29 -11.95
C LEU A 530 1.99 12.58 -10.94
N HIS A 531 2.31 13.21 -9.80
CA HIS A 531 1.30 13.61 -8.81
C HIS A 531 0.42 14.76 -9.30
N GLY A 532 0.99 15.72 -10.02
CA GLY A 532 0.23 16.78 -10.66
C GLY A 532 -0.72 16.25 -11.72
N ALA A 533 -0.35 15.17 -12.44
CA ALA A 533 -1.16 14.55 -13.50
C ALA A 533 -2.50 14.08 -12.98
N VAL A 534 -2.49 13.33 -11.88
CA VAL A 534 -3.70 12.79 -11.27
C VAL A 534 -4.59 13.91 -10.71
N LEU A 535 -4.01 14.95 -10.11
CA LEU A 535 -4.76 16.08 -9.56
C LEU A 535 -5.43 16.93 -10.64
N GLU A 536 -4.70 17.23 -11.72
CA GLU A 536 -5.21 18.02 -12.82
C GLU A 536 -6.30 17.32 -13.63
N ARG A 537 -6.24 15.99 -13.71
CA ARG A 537 -7.29 15.13 -14.26
C ARG A 537 -8.59 15.27 -13.47
N LEU A 538 -8.51 15.15 -12.15
CA LEU A 538 -9.65 15.31 -11.27
C LEU A 538 -10.30 16.71 -11.42
N ASP A 539 -9.49 17.76 -11.57
CA ASP A 539 -9.95 19.13 -11.74
C ASP A 539 -10.64 19.39 -13.10
N ALA A 540 -10.34 18.60 -14.13
CA ALA A 540 -10.92 18.74 -15.47
C ALA A 540 -12.34 18.16 -15.58
N LEU A 541 -12.77 17.32 -14.64
CA LEU A 541 -14.08 16.67 -14.70
C LEU A 541 -15.26 17.64 -14.52
N PRO A 542 -16.42 17.36 -15.16
CA PRO A 542 -17.69 18.01 -14.84
C PRO A 542 -18.07 17.89 -13.37
N GLU A 543 -18.70 18.92 -12.80
CA GLU A 543 -19.10 18.96 -11.38
C GLU A 543 -19.95 17.75 -10.91
N PRO A 544 -20.91 17.22 -11.70
CA PRO A 544 -21.62 16.01 -11.31
C PRO A 544 -20.68 14.81 -11.14
N LEU A 545 -19.76 14.61 -12.10
CA LEU A 545 -18.79 13.52 -12.05
C LEU A 545 -17.79 13.70 -10.91
N LYS A 546 -17.31 14.93 -10.66
CA LYS A 546 -16.46 15.24 -9.49
C LYS A 546 -17.19 14.94 -8.19
N LEU A 547 -18.47 15.27 -8.09
CA LEU A 547 -19.27 15.00 -6.90
C LEU A 547 -19.46 13.48 -6.73
N THR A 548 -19.70 12.74 -7.80
CA THR A 548 -19.79 11.28 -7.79
C THR A 548 -18.47 10.63 -7.41
N LEU A 549 -17.36 11.08 -7.98
CA LEU A 549 -15.98 10.67 -7.63
C LEU A 549 -15.65 10.99 -6.18
N LYS A 550 -15.99 12.19 -5.72
CA LYS A 550 -15.78 12.64 -4.34
C LYS A 550 -16.61 11.82 -3.37
N THR A 551 -17.87 11.57 -3.70
CA THR A 551 -18.77 10.72 -2.91
C THR A 551 -18.24 9.29 -2.88
N ALA A 552 -17.84 8.74 -4.02
CA ALA A 552 -17.22 7.43 -4.12
C ALA A 552 -15.90 7.36 -3.34
N SER A 553 -15.06 8.41 -3.36
CA SER A 553 -13.83 8.48 -2.56
C SER A 553 -14.08 8.56 -1.04
N VAL A 554 -15.30 8.94 -0.64
CA VAL A 554 -15.82 8.89 0.73
C VAL A 554 -16.48 7.53 1.06
N ILE A 555 -16.68 6.66 0.07
CA ILE A 555 -17.03 5.25 0.28
C ILE A 555 -15.81 4.36 0.36
N GLY A 556 -14.88 4.48 -0.58
CA GLY A 556 -13.89 3.42 -0.75
C GLY A 556 -12.95 3.56 -1.93
N ARG A 557 -11.75 2.96 -1.84
CA ARG A 557 -11.03 2.53 -3.06
C ARG A 557 -11.90 1.56 -3.86
N ARG A 558 -12.73 0.76 -3.20
CA ARG A 558 -13.75 -0.12 -3.75
C ARG A 558 -15.14 0.32 -3.25
N PHE A 559 -16.10 0.49 -4.14
CA PHE A 559 -17.44 0.94 -3.76
C PHE A 559 -18.52 0.23 -4.59
N SER A 560 -19.67 -0.06 -3.99
CA SER A 560 -20.81 -0.61 -4.72
C SER A 560 -21.72 0.49 -5.25
N LEU A 561 -22.33 0.26 -6.40
CA LEU A 561 -23.31 1.16 -7.01
C LEU A 561 -24.46 1.46 -6.03
N GLN A 562 -24.93 0.44 -5.31
CA GLN A 562 -26.00 0.58 -4.32
C GLN A 562 -25.59 1.49 -3.15
N LEU A 563 -24.37 1.32 -2.63
CA LEU A 563 -23.88 2.16 -1.53
C LEU A 563 -23.67 3.59 -1.99
N LEU A 564 -23.13 3.78 -3.20
CA LEU A 564 -22.93 5.10 -3.80
C LEU A 564 -24.25 5.83 -4.02
N ALA A 565 -25.28 5.17 -4.54
CA ALA A 565 -26.62 5.74 -4.66
C ALA A 565 -27.21 6.11 -3.29
N GLY A 566 -26.95 5.30 -2.26
CA GLY A 566 -27.44 5.52 -0.90
C GLY A 566 -26.82 6.74 -0.20
N VAL A 567 -25.58 7.09 -0.52
CA VAL A 567 -24.85 8.21 0.12
C VAL A 567 -24.67 9.42 -0.78
N HIS A 568 -25.13 9.38 -2.03
CA HIS A 568 -24.99 10.48 -2.98
C HIS A 568 -25.77 11.72 -2.51
N PRO A 569 -25.11 12.88 -2.32
CA PRO A 569 -25.73 14.05 -1.69
C PRO A 569 -26.90 14.66 -2.48
N THR A 570 -26.99 14.38 -3.78
CA THR A 570 -28.08 14.84 -4.66
C THR A 570 -29.14 13.79 -4.96
N HIS A 571 -29.07 12.59 -4.33
CA HIS A 571 -30.01 11.48 -4.53
C HIS A 571 -30.27 11.17 -6.02
N VAL A 572 -29.18 11.01 -6.78
CA VAL A 572 -29.21 10.66 -8.20
C VAL A 572 -29.85 9.28 -8.38
N THR A 573 -30.64 9.09 -9.43
CA THR A 573 -31.24 7.78 -9.74
C THR A 573 -30.17 6.75 -10.06
N MET A 574 -30.46 5.46 -9.82
CA MET A 574 -29.49 4.39 -10.07
C MET A 574 -28.98 4.40 -11.51
N ASP A 575 -29.88 4.60 -12.49
CA ASP A 575 -29.56 4.63 -13.92
C ASP A 575 -28.62 5.80 -14.28
N ALA A 576 -28.83 6.97 -13.67
CA ALA A 576 -27.98 8.13 -13.92
C ALA A 576 -26.60 7.97 -13.27
N LEU A 577 -26.53 7.39 -12.08
CA LEU A 577 -25.28 7.07 -11.39
C LEU A 577 -24.48 6.00 -12.14
N GLU A 578 -25.16 5.01 -12.72
CA GLU A 578 -24.55 3.99 -13.58
C GLU A 578 -23.98 4.60 -14.86
N ALA A 579 -24.69 5.56 -15.48
CA ALA A 579 -24.17 6.34 -16.60
C ALA A 579 -22.96 7.19 -16.21
N GLU A 580 -23.00 7.88 -15.07
CA GLU A 580 -21.85 8.65 -14.56
C GLU A 580 -20.63 7.75 -14.28
N LEU A 581 -20.84 6.56 -13.69
CA LEU A 581 -19.76 5.60 -13.45
C LEU A 581 -19.24 4.94 -14.72
N ALA A 582 -20.09 4.74 -15.73
CA ALA A 582 -19.65 4.31 -17.04
C ALA A 582 -18.71 5.36 -17.66
N VAL A 583 -19.06 6.65 -17.56
CA VAL A 583 -18.19 7.75 -17.98
C VAL A 583 -16.90 7.76 -17.15
N LEU A 584 -16.95 7.66 -15.82
CA LEU A 584 -15.74 7.59 -14.98
C LEU A 584 -14.84 6.38 -15.28
N THR A 585 -15.44 5.27 -15.70
CA THR A 585 -14.73 4.05 -16.13
C THR A 585 -14.07 4.23 -17.49
N GLU A 586 -14.76 4.88 -18.42
CA GLU A 586 -14.24 5.28 -19.73
C GLU A 586 -13.08 6.29 -19.59
N HIS A 587 -13.24 7.24 -18.66
CA HIS A 587 -12.19 8.17 -18.27
C HIS A 587 -11.12 7.54 -17.38
N HIS A 588 -11.23 6.26 -17.03
CA HIS A 588 -10.23 5.49 -16.27
C HIS A 588 -9.94 5.97 -14.84
N PHE A 589 -10.84 6.74 -14.24
CA PHE A 589 -10.81 6.98 -12.79
C PHE A 589 -11.24 5.74 -12.02
N THR A 590 -12.18 4.97 -12.58
CA THR A 590 -12.76 3.79 -11.95
C THR A 590 -12.71 2.58 -12.91
N ARG A 591 -12.91 1.37 -12.37
CA ARG A 591 -13.08 0.13 -13.13
C ARG A 591 -14.13 -0.76 -12.46
N VAL A 592 -14.80 -1.59 -13.24
CA VAL A 592 -15.71 -2.62 -12.68
C VAL A 592 -14.89 -3.67 -11.94
N ASP A 593 -15.34 -4.00 -10.74
CA ASP A 593 -14.72 -5.01 -9.90
C ASP A 593 -15.31 -6.38 -10.20
N VAL A 594 -14.51 -7.23 -10.86
CA VAL A 594 -14.92 -8.53 -11.40
C VAL A 594 -14.92 -9.63 -10.33
N GLU A 595 -14.32 -9.39 -9.15
CA GLU A 595 -14.09 -10.43 -8.12
C GLU A 595 -14.95 -10.28 -6.86
N GLY A 596 -15.81 -9.25 -6.74
CA GLY A 596 -16.80 -9.21 -5.65
C GLY A 596 -18.24 -9.11 -6.09
N THR A 597 -19.12 -8.62 -5.21
CA THR A 597 -20.56 -8.60 -5.43
C THR A 597 -20.91 -7.80 -6.69
N SER A 598 -21.79 -8.33 -7.54
CA SER A 598 -22.26 -7.69 -8.78
C SER A 598 -22.59 -6.21 -8.57
N GLY A 599 -22.02 -5.33 -9.41
CA GLY A 599 -22.21 -3.88 -9.31
C GLY A 599 -21.21 -3.15 -8.41
N SER A 600 -20.02 -3.71 -8.21
CA SER A 600 -18.92 -3.03 -7.49
C SER A 600 -17.92 -2.39 -8.47
N PHE A 601 -17.32 -1.27 -8.06
CA PHE A 601 -16.31 -0.52 -8.80
C PHE A 601 -15.07 -0.30 -7.92
N LEU A 602 -13.91 -0.09 -8.55
CA LEU A 602 -12.62 0.20 -7.94
C LEU A 602 -12.05 1.50 -8.53
N PHE A 603 -11.45 2.36 -7.70
CA PHE A 603 -10.57 3.42 -8.17
C PHE A 603 -9.29 2.83 -8.75
N ARG A 604 -8.83 3.42 -9.85
CA ARG A 604 -7.58 3.02 -10.50
C ARG A 604 -6.35 3.53 -9.75
N HIS A 605 -6.47 4.69 -9.08
CA HIS A 605 -5.41 5.41 -8.40
C HIS A 605 -5.63 5.45 -6.90
#